data_AF-A0A2H9QVR6-F1
#
_entry.id   AF-A0A2H9QVR6-F1
#
_cell.length_a   1.000
_cell.length_b   1.000
_cell.length_c   1.000
_cell.angle_alpha   90.00
_cell.angle_beta   90.00
_cell.angle_gamma   90.00
#
_symmetry.space_group_name_H-M   'P 1'
#
loop_
_entity.id
_entity.type
_entity.pdbx_description
1 polymer ?
#
loop_
_entity_poly.entity_id
_entity_poly.type
_entity_poly.pdbx_seq_one_letter_code
_entity_poly.pdbx_strand_id
1 'polypeptide(L)'
;GLIYPAKLEDNEYMDIINNMRDTIVEQFDLAYAAFEESDIEKAKNVIAFYSGIKTLHSATVYKLNKEKNIEINKAITYASLTIYLRRISAHLKNICTSVVSPFPEIGFEKKDF
;
A
#
# COMPACT_ATOMS: atom_id res chain seq x y z
N GLY A 1 -25.32 -0.73 11.73
CA GLY A 1 -25.03 -2.12 12.17
C GLY A 1 -23.53 -2.27 12.19
N LEU A 2 -22.95 -2.75 13.28
CA LEU A 2 -21.50 -2.95 13.38
C LEU A 2 -21.02 -3.85 12.24
N ILE A 3 -20.12 -3.30 11.43
CA ILE A 3 -19.46 -3.95 10.31
C ILE A 3 -18.64 -5.10 10.91
N TYR A 4 -19.14 -6.33 10.82
CA TYR A 4 -18.50 -7.59 11.19
C TYR A 4 -17.93 -7.69 12.63
N PRO A 5 -18.65 -8.34 13.58
CA PRO A 5 -18.15 -8.57 14.93
C PRO A 5 -17.24 -9.80 15.07
N ALA A 6 -16.81 -10.44 13.97
CA ALA A 6 -15.91 -11.58 14.07
C ALA A 6 -14.45 -11.11 14.09
N LYS A 7 -13.73 -11.58 15.11
CA LYS A 7 -12.29 -11.37 15.27
C LYS A 7 -11.61 -11.72 13.95
N LEU A 8 -10.78 -10.82 13.41
CA LEU A 8 -9.92 -11.17 12.27
C LEU A 8 -9.00 -12.28 12.76
N GLU A 9 -9.16 -13.46 12.16
CA GLU A 9 -8.36 -14.64 12.52
C GLU A 9 -6.93 -14.47 12.02
N ASP A 10 -5.97 -14.90 12.83
CA ASP A 10 -4.58 -15.03 12.39
C ASP A 10 -4.53 -16.12 11.31
N ASN A 11 -4.39 -15.67 10.07
CA ASN A 11 -4.30 -16.51 8.88
C ASN A 11 -3.40 -15.82 7.85
N GLU A 12 -3.14 -16.52 6.75
CA GLU A 12 -2.25 -16.04 5.69
C GLU A 12 -2.67 -14.69 5.08
N TYR A 13 -3.96 -14.33 5.06
CA TYR A 13 -4.39 -13.02 4.58
C TYR A 13 -4.04 -11.92 5.59
N MET A 14 -4.16 -12.20 6.88
CA MET A 14 -3.70 -11.30 7.93
C MET A 14 -2.18 -11.16 7.95
N ASP A 15 -1.42 -12.21 7.64
CA ASP A 15 0.03 -12.12 7.48
C ASP A 15 0.41 -11.15 6.33
N ILE A 16 -0.28 -11.26 5.18
CA ILE A 16 -0.09 -10.34 4.07
C ILE A 16 -0.46 -8.91 4.47
N ILE A 17 -1.59 -8.71 5.16
CA ILE A 17 -2.05 -7.39 5.60
C ILE A 17 -1.06 -6.77 6.60
N ASN A 18 -0.54 -7.56 7.54
CA ASN A 18 0.46 -7.10 8.51
C ASN A 18 1.78 -6.74 7.82
N ASN A 19 2.24 -7.54 6.86
CA ASN A 19 3.42 -7.22 6.05
C ASN A 19 3.24 -5.91 5.26
N MET A 20 2.07 -5.73 4.61
CA MET A 20 1.75 -4.48 3.92
C MET A 20 1.71 -3.29 4.90
N ARG A 21 1.14 -3.46 6.09
CA ARG A 21 1.11 -2.43 7.14
C ARG A 21 2.52 -2.02 7.53
N ASP A 22 3.38 -2.98 7.86
CA ASP A 22 4.74 -2.71 8.34
C ASP A 22 5.56 -1.98 7.27
N THR A 23 5.47 -2.44 6.03
CA THR A 23 6.07 -1.75 4.87
C THR A 23 5.56 -0.32 4.71
N ILE A 24 4.28 -0.07 4.98
CA ILE A 24 3.68 1.27 4.88
C ILE A 24 4.12 2.17 6.05
N VAL A 25 4.30 1.62 7.26
CA VAL A 25 4.87 2.37 8.38
C VAL A 25 6.29 2.84 8.05
N GLU A 26 7.12 1.95 7.49
CA GLU A 26 8.47 2.34 7.01
C GLU A 26 8.41 3.39 5.89
N GLN A 27 7.44 3.27 4.96
CA GLN A 27 7.22 4.29 3.94
C GLN A 27 6.85 5.66 4.53
N PHE A 28 6.10 5.70 5.64
CA PHE A 28 5.75 6.97 6.29
C PHE A 28 7.00 7.68 6.80
N ASP A 29 7.87 6.96 7.52
CA ASP A 29 9.09 7.53 8.08
C ASP A 29 10.03 8.04 6.97
N LEU A 30 10.16 7.26 5.90
CA LEU A 30 10.96 7.65 4.74
C LEU A 30 10.35 8.83 3.96
N ALA A 31 9.02 8.86 3.79
CA ALA A 31 8.35 9.94 3.09
C ALA A 31 8.44 11.25 3.88
N TYR A 32 8.32 11.18 5.20
CA TYR A 32 8.51 12.31 6.09
C TYR A 32 9.91 12.88 5.95
N ALA A 33 10.95 12.04 6.11
CA ALA A 33 12.34 12.46 5.99
C ALA A 33 12.67 12.99 4.58
N ALA A 34 12.17 12.33 3.53
CA ALA A 34 12.36 12.77 2.15
C ALA A 34 11.77 14.16 1.90
N PHE A 35 10.57 14.42 2.44
CA PHE A 35 9.88 15.68 2.26
C PHE A 35 10.50 16.81 3.10
N GLU A 36 10.84 16.55 4.37
CA GLU A 36 11.45 17.55 5.25
C GLU A 36 12.86 17.97 4.78
N GLU A 37 13.68 17.00 4.38
CA GLU A 37 15.09 17.23 4.02
C GLU A 37 15.29 17.45 2.51
N SER A 38 14.23 17.39 1.71
CA SER A 38 14.30 17.35 0.24
C SER A 38 15.24 16.24 -0.28
N ASP A 39 15.29 15.09 0.40
CA ASP A 39 16.14 13.96 0.06
C ASP A 39 15.53 13.16 -1.10
N ILE A 40 16.12 13.34 -2.29
CA ILE A 40 15.71 12.70 -3.55
C ILE A 40 15.82 11.18 -3.49
N GLU A 41 16.84 10.62 -2.84
CA GLU A 41 17.06 9.17 -2.82
C GLU A 41 16.05 8.48 -1.90
N LYS A 42 15.76 9.06 -0.74
CA LYS A 42 14.66 8.60 0.12
C LYS A 42 13.31 8.70 -0.61
N ALA A 43 13.08 9.79 -1.34
CA ALA A 43 11.86 9.96 -2.13
C ALA A 43 11.70 8.86 -3.20
N LYS A 44 12.77 8.53 -3.94
CA LYS A 44 12.78 7.43 -4.92
C LYS A 44 12.50 6.08 -4.27
N ASN A 45 13.07 5.82 -3.09
CA ASN A 45 12.81 4.58 -2.35
C ASN A 45 11.32 4.42 -2.01
N VAL A 46 10.67 5.49 -1.52
CA VAL A 46 9.22 5.49 -1.27
C VAL A 46 8.43 5.21 -2.55
N ILE A 47 8.83 5.83 -3.67
CA ILE A 47 8.18 5.62 -4.97
C ILE A 47 8.30 4.15 -5.41
N ALA A 48 9.47 3.53 -5.22
CA ALA A 48 9.72 2.15 -5.58
C ALA A 48 8.87 1.17 -4.74
N PHE A 49 8.70 1.41 -3.44
CA PHE A 49 7.92 0.52 -2.57
C PHE A 49 6.45 0.39 -2.98
N TYR A 50 5.86 1.43 -3.58
CA TYR A 50 4.48 1.39 -4.05
C TYR A 50 4.22 0.24 -5.04
N SER A 51 5.20 -0.11 -5.88
CA SER A 51 5.08 -1.20 -6.86
C SER A 51 4.87 -2.56 -6.17
N GLY A 52 5.59 -2.83 -5.08
CA GLY A 52 5.46 -4.03 -4.27
C GLY A 52 4.09 -4.12 -3.61
N ILE A 53 3.64 -3.03 -2.98
CA ILE A 53 2.30 -2.95 -2.35
C ILE A 53 1.17 -3.15 -3.38
N LYS A 54 1.28 -2.54 -4.56
CA LYS A 54 0.31 -2.72 -5.66
C LYS A 54 0.25 -4.18 -6.12
N THR A 55 1.39 -4.84 -6.21
CA THR A 55 1.50 -6.25 -6.60
C THR A 55 0.89 -7.16 -5.54
N LEU A 56 1.21 -6.95 -4.26
CA LEU A 56 0.65 -7.71 -3.14
C LEU A 56 -0.86 -7.61 -3.05
N HIS A 57 -1.43 -6.40 -3.20
CA HIS A 57 -2.88 -6.22 -3.24
C HIS A 57 -3.52 -7.01 -4.40
N SER A 58 -2.96 -6.90 -5.61
CA SER A 58 -3.49 -7.59 -6.78
C SER A 58 -3.46 -9.12 -6.62
N ALA A 59 -2.35 -9.64 -6.08
CA ALA A 59 -2.21 -11.07 -5.77
C ALA A 59 -3.21 -11.52 -4.69
N THR A 60 -3.43 -10.71 -3.66
CA THR A 60 -4.39 -10.99 -2.60
C THR A 60 -5.81 -11.07 -3.13
N VAL A 61 -6.24 -10.10 -3.93
CA VAL A 61 -7.58 -10.10 -4.55
C VAL A 61 -7.74 -11.30 -5.49
N TYR A 62 -6.71 -11.63 -6.28
CA TYR A 62 -6.73 -12.82 -7.14
C TYR A 62 -6.92 -14.10 -6.31
N LYS A 63 -6.19 -14.24 -5.21
CA LYS A 63 -6.27 -15.40 -4.32
C LYS A 63 -7.64 -15.52 -3.65
N LEU A 64 -8.18 -14.42 -3.12
CA LEU A 64 -9.52 -14.36 -2.53
C LEU A 64 -10.60 -14.78 -3.54
N ASN A 65 -10.47 -14.40 -4.81
CA ASN A 65 -11.40 -14.79 -5.87
C ASN A 65 -11.33 -16.29 -6.24
N LYS A 66 -10.25 -16.99 -5.88
CA LYS A 66 -10.09 -18.44 -6.13
C LYS A 66 -10.42 -19.29 -4.91
N GLU A 67 -10.52 -18.69 -3.74
CA GLU A 67 -10.81 -19.40 -2.49
C GLU A 67 -12.28 -19.83 -2.45
N LYS A 68 -12.51 -21.11 -2.17
CA LYS A 68 -13.86 -21.71 -2.15
C LYS A 68 -14.46 -21.76 -0.75
N ASN A 69 -13.62 -21.73 0.28
CA ASN A 69 -14.04 -21.99 1.67
C ASN A 69 -13.98 -20.75 2.56
N ILE A 70 -13.90 -19.55 1.97
CA ILE A 70 -13.93 -18.29 2.71
C ILE A 70 -15.34 -17.70 2.76
N GLU A 71 -15.73 -17.19 3.93
CA GLU A 71 -16.97 -16.42 4.05
C GLU A 71 -16.86 -15.14 3.20
N ILE A 72 -17.90 -14.84 2.41
CA ILE A 72 -17.92 -13.67 1.50
C ILE A 72 -17.60 -12.37 2.26
N ASN A 73 -18.14 -12.19 3.48
CA ASN A 73 -17.87 -11.01 4.29
C ASN A 73 -16.38 -10.91 4.71
N LYS A 74 -15.74 -12.03 5.04
CA LYS A 74 -14.29 -12.07 5.34
C LYS A 74 -13.49 -11.68 4.10
N ALA A 75 -13.83 -12.25 2.94
CA ALA A 75 -13.15 -11.93 1.68
C ALA A 75 -13.26 -10.45 1.31
N ILE A 76 -14.46 -9.87 1.43
CA ILE A 76 -14.68 -8.43 1.22
C ILE A 76 -13.84 -7.61 2.20
N THR A 77 -13.76 -8.03 3.46
CA THR A 77 -12.99 -7.32 4.49
C THR A 77 -11.50 -7.33 4.18
N TYR A 78 -10.91 -8.49 3.84
CA TYR A 78 -9.49 -8.58 3.47
C TYR A 78 -9.16 -7.79 2.19
N ALA A 79 -10.00 -7.88 1.16
CA ALA A 79 -9.84 -7.07 -0.04
C ALA A 79 -9.91 -5.56 0.27
N SER A 80 -10.84 -5.16 1.16
CA SER A 80 -11.02 -3.77 1.58
C SER A 80 -9.83 -3.24 2.39
N LEU A 81 -9.31 -4.04 3.31
CA LEU A 81 -8.12 -3.67 4.08
C LEU A 81 -6.89 -3.48 3.17
N THR A 82 -6.64 -4.40 2.26
CA THR A 82 -5.49 -4.29 1.34
C THR A 82 -5.62 -3.12 0.36
N ILE A 83 -6.83 -2.77 -0.10
CA ILE A 83 -6.99 -1.56 -0.94
C ILE A 83 -6.77 -0.27 -0.15
N TYR A 84 -7.16 -0.19 1.13
CA TYR A 84 -6.86 0.98 1.95
C TYR A 84 -5.35 1.16 2.15
N LEU A 85 -4.64 0.08 2.47
CA LEU A 85 -3.18 0.08 2.56
C LEU A 85 -2.53 0.52 1.23
N ARG A 86 -2.98 -0.04 0.10
CA ARG A 86 -2.50 0.38 -1.23
C ARG A 86 -2.75 1.86 -1.51
N ARG A 87 -3.90 2.41 -1.10
CA ARG A 87 -4.22 3.83 -1.28
C ARG A 87 -3.31 4.71 -0.43
N ILE A 88 -3.05 4.33 0.83
CA ILE A 88 -2.11 5.05 1.69
C ILE A 88 -0.72 5.10 1.04
N SER A 89 -0.20 3.96 0.59
CA SER A 89 1.09 3.91 -0.12
C SER A 89 1.09 4.77 -1.40
N ALA A 90 -0.01 4.80 -2.16
CA ALA A 90 -0.13 5.68 -3.33
C ALA A 90 -0.08 7.17 -2.96
N HIS A 91 -0.65 7.57 -1.83
CA HIS A 91 -0.57 8.95 -1.34
C HIS A 91 0.86 9.31 -0.92
N LEU A 92 1.56 8.42 -0.21
CA LEU A 92 2.97 8.61 0.15
C LEU A 92 3.85 8.74 -1.10
N LYS A 93 3.64 7.87 -2.11
CA LYS A 93 4.27 7.98 -3.43
C LYS A 93 4.08 9.38 -4.01
N ASN A 94 2.85 9.89 -4.03
CA ASN A 94 2.54 11.18 -4.62
C ASN A 94 3.20 12.35 -3.87
N ILE A 95 3.26 12.30 -2.53
CA ILE A 95 4.02 13.28 -1.73
C ILE A 95 5.49 13.26 -2.17
N CYS A 96 6.11 12.09 -2.24
CA CYS A 96 7.51 11.98 -2.67
C CYS A 96 7.74 12.36 -4.14
N THR A 97 6.73 12.25 -5.02
CA THR A 97 6.86 12.76 -6.40
C THR A 97 7.06 14.28 -6.45
N SER A 98 6.58 15.03 -5.45
CA SER A 98 6.81 16.47 -5.35
C SER A 98 8.25 16.85 -5.01
N VAL A 99 9.03 15.91 -4.44
CA VAL A 99 10.45 16.10 -4.12
C VAL A 99 11.32 15.86 -5.35
N VAL A 100 10.97 14.88 -6.18
CA VAL A 100 11.81 14.45 -7.32
C VAL A 100 11.46 15.12 -8.65
N SER A 101 10.26 15.70 -8.77
CA SER A 101 9.76 16.23 -10.05
C SER A 101 9.34 17.70 -9.94
N PRO A 102 9.56 18.49 -11.01
CA PRO A 102 8.97 19.82 -11.15
C PRO A 102 7.45 19.78 -10.99
N PHE A 103 6.87 20.86 -10.47
CA PHE A 103 5.43 20.96 -10.19
C PHE A 103 4.50 20.46 -11.32
N PRO A 104 4.74 20.75 -12.62
CA PRO A 104 3.90 20.26 -13.71
C PRO A 104 3.87 18.72 -13.88
N GLU A 105 4.82 18.01 -13.28
CA GLU A 105 5.05 16.58 -13.51
C GLU A 105 4.72 15.72 -12.26
N ILE A 106 4.21 16.33 -11.19
CA ILE A 106 3.81 15.64 -9.95
C ILE A 106 2.65 14.68 -10.24
N GLY A 107 2.78 13.43 -9.81
CA GLY A 107 1.74 12.39 -9.96
C GLY A 107 1.80 11.54 -11.23
N PHE A 108 2.67 11.87 -12.19
CA PHE A 108 2.85 11.09 -13.43
C PHE A 108 4.00 10.06 -13.30
N GLU A 109 3.86 8.88 -13.91
CA GLU A 109 4.95 7.90 -14.01
C GLU A 109 5.95 8.34 -15.09
N LYS A 110 7.21 8.55 -14.70
CA LYS A 110 8.34 8.76 -15.64
C LYS A 110 8.99 7.42 -15.96
N LYS A 111 9.60 7.31 -17.16
CA LYS A 111 10.33 6.11 -17.61
C LYS A 111 11.71 5.93 -16.97
N ASP A 112 12.21 6.92 -16.22
CA ASP A 112 13.63 7.01 -15.83
C ASP A 112 13.92 6.68 -14.35
N PHE A 113 13.00 5.99 -13.66
CA PHE A 113 13.25 5.46 -12.30
C PHE A 113 12.81 4.00 -12.19
#